data_AF-A0A838J7Y7-F1
#
_entry.id   AF-A0A838J7Y7-F1
#
_cell.length_a   1.000
_cell.length_b   1.000
_cell.length_c   1.000
_cell.angle_alpha   90.00
_cell.angle_beta   90.00
_cell.angle_gamma   90.00
#
_symmetry.space_group_name_H-M   'P 1'
#
loop_
_entity.id
_entity.type
_entity.pdbx_description
1 polymer ?
#
loop_
_entity_poly.entity_id
_entity_poly.type
_entity_poly.pdbx_seq_one_letter_code
_entity_poly.pdbx_strand_id
1 'polypeptide(L)'
;MPQVISLRIPDATAERLRTTARRAGRTLNEWGALSLEEWLRQNEFADIEFRSVGGERQACLKGALPIWQIILVAQSYGMDTERTAEHFAWPRRRAQAALNYYEAFPAEIDQAIEDNHAMTETALKRLLPQMETLVVPGSDYAENQNRKVDENVESIGKKGSDGDKETASLS
;
A
#
# COMPACT_ATOMS: atom_id res chain seq x y z
N MET A 1 -17.01 -4.85 -9.48
CA MET A 1 -17.76 -6.09 -9.15
C MET A 1 -16.95 -7.28 -9.59
N PRO A 2 -16.85 -8.37 -8.81
CA PRO A 2 -16.16 -9.58 -9.26
C PRO A 2 -16.93 -10.25 -10.41
N GLN A 3 -16.21 -10.70 -11.43
CA GLN A 3 -16.76 -11.46 -12.56
C GLN A 3 -16.40 -12.94 -12.42
N VAL A 4 -17.37 -13.82 -12.67
CA VAL A 4 -17.12 -15.27 -12.71
C VAL A 4 -16.62 -15.65 -14.10
N ILE A 5 -15.41 -16.24 -14.15
CA ILE A 5 -14.85 -16.85 -15.34
C ILE A 5 -14.68 -18.35 -15.12
N SER A 6 -14.98 -19.16 -16.14
CA SER A 6 -14.75 -20.61 -16.09
C SER A 6 -13.47 -20.95 -16.85
N LEU A 7 -12.46 -21.43 -16.13
CA LEU A 7 -11.18 -21.84 -16.69
C LEU A 7 -11.02 -23.35 -16.56
N ARG A 8 -10.57 -24.00 -17.64
CA ARG A 8 -10.12 -25.39 -17.58
C ARG A 8 -8.63 -25.40 -17.30
N ILE A 9 -8.25 -25.93 -16.14
CA ILE A 9 -6.86 -26.11 -15.74
C ILE A 9 -6.58 -27.60 -15.54
N PRO A 10 -5.35 -28.08 -15.79
CA PRO A 10 -4.99 -29.47 -15.50
C PRO A 10 -5.14 -29.80 -14.01
N ASP A 11 -5.55 -31.04 -13.70
CA ASP A 11 -5.77 -31.49 -12.31
C ASP A 11 -4.52 -31.28 -11.43
N ALA A 12 -3.33 -31.56 -11.97
CA ALA A 12 -2.07 -31.33 -11.27
C ALA A 12 -1.87 -29.85 -10.88
N THR A 13 -2.30 -28.91 -11.72
CA THR A 13 -2.25 -27.48 -11.42
C THR A 13 -3.30 -27.10 -10.38
N ALA A 14 -4.51 -27.65 -10.49
CA ALA A 14 -5.58 -27.43 -9.52
C ALA A 14 -5.18 -27.90 -8.11
N GLU A 15 -4.52 -29.06 -7.99
CA GLU A 15 -4.04 -29.57 -6.69
C GLU A 15 -2.91 -28.71 -6.11
N ARG A 16 -1.99 -28.23 -6.95
CA ARG A 16 -0.94 -27.29 -6.52
C ARG A 16 -1.55 -25.99 -5.98
N LEU A 17 -2.52 -25.42 -6.71
CA LEU A 17 -3.20 -24.20 -6.32
C LEU A 17 -3.99 -24.39 -5.01
N ARG A 18 -4.67 -25.53 -4.85
CA ARG A 18 -5.40 -25.89 -3.61
C ARG A 18 -4.46 -26.02 -2.42
N THR A 19 -3.29 -26.61 -2.62
CA THR A 19 -2.26 -26.76 -1.58
C THR A 19 -1.73 -25.40 -1.13
N THR A 20 -1.42 -24.51 -2.07
CA THR A 20 -0.92 -23.15 -1.73
C THR A 20 -2.00 -22.30 -1.09
N ALA A 21 -3.24 -22.36 -1.56
CA ALA A 21 -4.37 -21.65 -0.99
C ALA A 21 -4.61 -22.03 0.48
N ARG A 22 -4.61 -23.35 0.76
CA ARG A 22 -4.72 -23.87 2.13
C ARG A 22 -3.62 -23.37 3.07
N ARG A 23 -2.37 -23.34 2.60
CA ARG A 23 -1.23 -22.80 3.39
C ARG A 23 -1.37 -21.31 3.67
N ALA A 24 -2.00 -20.58 2.76
CA ALA A 24 -2.28 -19.15 2.90
C ALA A 24 -3.60 -18.85 3.64
N GLY A 25 -4.31 -19.87 4.14
CA GLY A 25 -5.59 -19.68 4.82
C GLY A 25 -6.74 -19.18 3.92
N ARG A 26 -6.63 -19.39 2.61
CA ARG A 26 -7.57 -18.87 1.59
C ARG A 26 -8.27 -19.98 0.82
N THR A 27 -9.43 -19.67 0.25
CA THR A 27 -10.12 -20.59 -0.66
C THR A 27 -9.39 -20.71 -1.99
N LEU A 28 -9.68 -21.78 -2.74
CA LEU A 28 -9.12 -22.00 -4.07
C LEU A 28 -9.45 -20.84 -5.03
N ASN A 29 -10.68 -20.33 -4.98
CA ASN A 29 -11.14 -19.28 -5.87
C ASN A 29 -10.49 -17.93 -5.53
N GLU A 30 -10.41 -17.56 -4.25
CA GLU A 30 -9.73 -16.34 -3.81
C GLU A 30 -8.26 -16.36 -4.21
N TRP A 31 -7.58 -17.49 -3.97
CA TRP A 31 -6.17 -17.63 -4.31
C TRP A 31 -5.93 -17.63 -5.82
N GLY A 32 -6.83 -18.26 -6.59
CA GLY A 32 -6.78 -18.25 -8.05
C GLY A 32 -6.99 -16.86 -8.64
N ALA A 33 -7.99 -16.12 -8.16
CA ALA A 33 -8.26 -14.74 -8.58
C ALA A 33 -7.08 -13.83 -8.23
N LEU A 34 -6.56 -13.91 -7.00
CA LEU A 34 -5.38 -13.15 -6.57
C LEU A 34 -4.16 -13.49 -7.43
N SER A 35 -3.89 -14.77 -7.67
CA SER A 35 -2.73 -15.19 -8.48
C SER A 35 -2.81 -14.68 -9.93
N LEU A 36 -4.02 -14.61 -10.50
CA LEU A 36 -4.23 -14.08 -11.84
C LEU A 36 -4.00 -12.56 -11.87
N GLU A 37 -4.55 -11.84 -10.90
CA GLU A 37 -4.34 -10.40 -10.73
C GLU A 37 -2.85 -10.08 -10.59
N GLU A 38 -2.14 -10.79 -9.70
CA GLU A 38 -0.70 -10.64 -9.50
C GLU A 38 0.09 -10.92 -10.78
N TRP A 39 -0.33 -11.92 -11.58
CA TRP A 39 0.30 -12.22 -12.84
C TRP A 39 0.08 -11.11 -13.88
N LEU A 40 -1.14 -10.59 -14.01
CA LEU A 40 -1.44 -9.48 -14.92
C LEU A 40 -0.62 -8.24 -14.57
N ARG A 41 -0.60 -7.86 -13.28
CA ARG A 41 0.19 -6.71 -12.80
C ARG A 41 1.69 -6.88 -13.02
N GLN A 42 2.24 -8.10 -12.88
CA GLN A 42 3.65 -8.34 -13.19
C GLN A 42 3.98 -8.21 -14.68
N ASN A 43 3.00 -8.43 -15.57
CA ASN A 43 3.18 -8.19 -17.01
C ASN A 43 3.06 -6.70 -17.36
N GLU A 44 2.20 -5.96 -16.65
CA GLU A 44 2.05 -4.51 -16.82
C GLU A 44 3.23 -3.73 -16.22
N PHE A 45 3.78 -4.20 -15.10
CA PHE A 45 4.86 -3.55 -14.35
C PHE A 45 6.07 -4.48 -14.22
N ALA A 46 6.98 -4.40 -15.19
CA ALA A 46 8.10 -5.33 -15.34
C ALA A 46 9.05 -5.42 -14.14
N ASP A 47 9.14 -4.37 -13.31
CA ASP A 47 10.01 -4.33 -12.12
C ASP A 47 9.32 -4.80 -10.83
N ILE A 48 8.03 -5.17 -10.89
CA ILE A 48 7.23 -5.55 -9.71
C ILE A 48 7.16 -7.07 -9.58
N GLU A 49 7.21 -7.55 -8.34
CA GLU A 49 6.94 -8.93 -7.95
C GLU A 49 6.06 -8.96 -6.71
N PHE A 50 5.30 -10.03 -6.50
CA PHE A 50 4.49 -10.20 -5.29
C PHE A 50 5.15 -11.17 -4.34
N ARG A 51 5.43 -10.75 -3.10
CA ARG A 51 6.11 -11.57 -2.07
C ARG A 51 5.23 -11.74 -0.84
N SER A 52 5.47 -12.81 -0.08
CA SER A 52 4.83 -12.98 1.23
C SER A 52 5.69 -12.29 2.26
N VAL A 53 5.19 -11.22 2.86
CA VAL A 53 5.86 -10.42 3.87
C VAL A 53 4.94 -10.39 5.10
N GLY A 54 5.40 -10.91 6.24
CA GLY A 54 4.57 -10.96 7.45
C GLY A 54 3.31 -11.83 7.34
N GLY A 55 3.26 -12.77 6.39
CA GLY A 55 2.06 -13.58 6.12
C GLY A 55 1.10 -12.99 5.08
N GLU A 56 1.34 -11.75 4.65
CA GLU A 56 0.53 -11.07 3.64
C GLU A 56 1.23 -11.04 2.29
N ARG A 57 0.45 -11.00 1.20
CA ARG A 57 0.98 -10.84 -0.16
C ARG A 57 1.09 -9.36 -0.45
N GLN A 58 2.30 -8.88 -0.68
CA GLN A 58 2.59 -7.47 -0.92
C GLN A 58 3.31 -7.27 -2.25
N ALA A 59 2.94 -6.21 -2.98
CA ALA A 59 3.69 -5.72 -4.12
C ALA A 59 5.07 -5.26 -3.66
N CYS A 60 6.10 -5.76 -4.32
CA CYS A 60 7.49 -5.48 -4.02
C CYS A 60 8.22 -5.10 -5.30
N LEU A 61 9.21 -4.24 -5.15
CA LEU A 61 10.18 -4.03 -6.21
C LEU A 61 11.10 -5.25 -6.29
N LYS A 62 11.33 -5.79 -7.49
CA LYS A 62 12.10 -7.04 -7.70
C LYS A 62 13.45 -7.02 -7.02
N GLY A 63 13.67 -7.93 -6.07
CA GLY A 63 14.91 -8.03 -5.32
C GLY A 63 15.17 -6.88 -4.33
N ALA A 64 14.13 -6.12 -3.97
CA ALA A 64 14.23 -5.00 -3.03
C ALA A 64 13.10 -5.05 -1.98
N LEU A 65 12.57 -3.88 -1.58
CA LEU A 65 11.58 -3.71 -0.51
C LEU A 65 10.14 -3.75 -1.04
N PRO A 66 9.14 -3.95 -0.16
CA PRO A 66 7.75 -3.67 -0.48
C PRO A 66 7.55 -2.24 -1.00
N ILE A 67 6.64 -2.06 -1.95
CA ILE A 67 6.42 -0.75 -2.58
C ILE A 67 6.00 0.30 -1.56
N TRP A 68 5.16 -0.06 -0.59
CA TRP A 68 4.71 0.87 0.45
C TRP A 68 5.87 1.48 1.27
N GLN A 69 6.96 0.74 1.52
CA GLN A 69 8.13 1.27 2.22
C GLN A 69 8.90 2.26 1.35
N ILE A 70 8.98 1.99 0.04
CA ILE A 70 9.61 2.90 -0.92
C ILE A 70 8.79 4.19 -1.02
N ILE A 71 7.47 4.07 -1.04
CA ILE A 71 6.56 5.24 -1.07
C ILE A 71 6.63 6.03 0.24
N LEU A 72 6.75 5.38 1.40
CA LEU A 72 6.97 6.06 2.67
C LEU A 72 8.22 6.96 2.63
N VAL A 73 9.32 6.46 2.06
CA VAL A 73 10.55 7.25 1.85
C VAL A 73 10.32 8.34 0.80
N ALA A 74 9.67 8.04 -0.32
CA ALA A 74 9.39 9.02 -1.37
C ALA A 74 8.55 10.20 -0.84
N GLN A 75 7.56 9.93 0.03
CA GLN A 75 6.75 10.96 0.68
C GLN A 75 7.59 11.94 1.51
N SER A 76 8.68 11.47 2.15
CA SER A 76 9.62 12.35 2.88
C SER A 76 10.41 13.30 1.97
N TYR A 77 10.54 12.96 0.68
CA TYR A 77 11.14 13.79 -0.35
C TYR A 77 10.11 14.49 -1.25
N GLY A 78 8.83 14.54 -0.84
CA GLY A 78 7.78 15.17 -1.64
C GLY A 78 7.48 14.44 -2.95
N MET A 79 7.62 13.12 -2.96
CA MET A 79 7.50 12.24 -4.14
C MET A 79 8.52 12.53 -5.25
N ASP A 80 9.66 13.16 -4.92
CA ASP A 80 10.74 13.39 -5.88
C ASP A 80 11.47 12.08 -6.22
N THR A 81 11.41 11.70 -7.49
CA THR A 81 12.01 10.45 -7.98
C THR A 81 13.53 10.43 -7.89
N GLU A 82 14.20 11.56 -8.13
CA GLU A 82 15.67 11.63 -8.13
C GLU A 82 16.19 11.48 -6.70
N ARG A 83 15.63 12.25 -5.77
CA ARG A 83 15.99 12.18 -4.35
C ARG A 83 15.67 10.82 -3.74
N THR A 84 14.55 10.20 -4.15
CA THR A 84 14.22 8.83 -3.74
C THR A 84 15.25 7.83 -4.29
N ALA A 85 15.67 7.98 -5.54
CA ALA A 85 16.70 7.12 -6.14
C ALA A 85 18.05 7.29 -5.44
N GLU A 86 18.47 8.53 -5.17
CA GLU A 86 19.67 8.87 -4.41
C GLU A 86 19.64 8.24 -3.01
N HIS A 87 18.52 8.32 -2.30
CA HIS A 87 18.36 7.73 -0.96
C HIS A 87 18.66 6.24 -0.93
N PHE A 88 18.19 5.48 -1.93
CA PHE A 88 18.42 4.05 -2.02
C PHE A 88 19.69 3.67 -2.79
N ALA A 89 20.48 4.65 -3.26
CA ALA A 89 21.59 4.45 -4.20
C ALA A 89 21.17 3.61 -5.43
N TRP A 90 19.97 3.85 -5.94
CA TRP A 90 19.41 3.17 -7.11
C TRP A 90 19.51 4.02 -8.37
N PRO A 91 19.50 3.40 -9.56
CA PRO A 91 19.23 4.13 -10.79
C PRO A 91 17.82 4.75 -10.75
N ARG A 92 17.66 6.00 -11.24
CA ARG A 92 16.38 6.72 -11.29
C ARG A 92 15.21 5.85 -11.78
N ARG A 93 15.41 5.08 -12.86
CA ARG A 93 14.37 4.20 -13.45
C ARG A 93 13.72 3.25 -12.44
N ARG A 94 14.50 2.79 -11.45
CA ARG A 94 14.07 1.80 -10.47
C ARG A 94 13.20 2.43 -9.38
N ALA A 95 13.54 3.64 -8.95
CA ALA A 95 12.64 4.45 -8.12
C ALA A 95 11.37 4.80 -8.90
N GLN A 96 11.51 5.25 -10.15
CA GLN A 96 10.37 5.57 -11.03
C GLN A 96 9.39 4.40 -11.17
N ALA A 97 9.88 3.17 -11.32
CA ALA A 97 9.03 1.99 -11.41
C ALA A 97 8.14 1.80 -10.17
N ALA A 98 8.67 2.06 -8.97
CA ALA A 98 7.89 2.00 -7.74
C ALA A 98 6.82 3.10 -7.67
N LEU A 99 7.18 4.33 -8.06
CA LEU A 99 6.24 5.46 -8.11
C LEU A 99 5.13 5.23 -9.15
N ASN A 100 5.46 4.67 -10.33
CA ASN A 100 4.48 4.34 -11.36
C ASN A 100 3.49 3.27 -10.88
N TYR A 101 3.98 2.26 -10.14
CA TYR A 101 3.10 1.25 -9.56
C TYR A 101 2.15 1.86 -8.51
N TYR A 102 2.66 2.76 -7.67
CA TYR A 102 1.85 3.50 -6.71
C TYR A 102 0.78 4.38 -7.37
N GLU A 103 1.11 5.05 -8.48
CA GLU A 103 0.14 5.84 -9.25
C GLU A 103 -1.03 4.98 -9.76
N ALA A 104 -0.75 3.74 -10.19
CA ALA A 104 -1.77 2.82 -10.69
C ALA A 104 -2.59 2.14 -9.58
N PHE A 105 -1.97 1.85 -8.43
CA PHE A 105 -2.58 1.15 -7.31
C PHE A 105 -2.39 1.90 -5.98
N PRO A 106 -2.86 3.16 -5.85
CA PRO A 106 -2.60 3.94 -4.65
C PRO A 106 -3.29 3.35 -3.42
N ALA A 107 -4.53 2.89 -3.58
CA ALA A 107 -5.35 2.40 -2.46
C ALA A 107 -4.71 1.25 -1.67
N GLU A 108 -4.08 0.27 -2.33
CA GLU A 108 -3.44 -0.85 -1.61
C GLU A 108 -2.17 -0.42 -0.88
N ILE A 109 -1.47 0.57 -1.44
CA ILE A 109 -0.23 1.08 -0.87
C ILE A 109 -0.52 2.03 0.29
N ASP A 110 -1.50 2.91 0.14
CA ASP A 110 -1.97 3.81 1.18
C ASP A 110 -2.51 3.03 2.37
N GLN A 111 -3.29 1.96 2.13
CA GLN A 111 -3.75 1.07 3.20
C GLN A 111 -2.58 0.43 3.95
N ALA A 112 -1.56 -0.07 3.24
CA ALA A 112 -0.39 -0.66 3.90
C ALA A 112 0.42 0.37 4.72
N ILE A 113 0.47 1.62 4.27
CA ILE A 113 1.08 2.73 5.01
C ILE A 113 0.24 3.07 6.25
N GLU A 114 -1.08 3.14 6.12
CA GLU A 114 -2.01 3.38 7.23
C GLU A 114 -1.93 2.27 8.28
N ASP A 115 -1.94 1.00 7.87
CA ASP A 115 -1.80 -0.16 8.76
C ASP A 115 -0.48 -0.11 9.54
N ASN A 116 0.60 0.30 8.87
CA ASN A 116 1.89 0.52 9.51
C ASN A 116 1.83 1.69 10.53
N HIS A 117 1.14 2.79 10.23
CA HIS A 117 0.97 3.91 11.15
C HIS A 117 0.05 3.59 12.35
N ALA A 118 -0.94 2.73 12.16
CA ALA A 118 -1.84 2.29 13.22
C ALA A 118 -1.15 1.40 14.28
N MET A 119 0.06 0.92 13.99
CA MET A 119 0.83 0.09 14.89
C MET A 119 1.39 0.90 16.08
N THR A 120 0.64 0.90 17.19
CA THR A 120 1.01 1.63 18.42
C THR A 120 2.07 0.92 19.27
N GLU A 121 2.77 1.66 20.13
CA GLU A 121 3.71 1.09 21.12
C GLU A 121 3.06 -0.01 21.96
N THR A 122 1.81 0.20 22.40
CA THR A 122 1.06 -0.80 23.18
C THR A 122 0.82 -2.08 22.37
N ALA A 123 0.46 -1.96 21.09
CA ALA A 123 0.28 -3.11 20.21
C ALA A 123 1.61 -3.84 19.99
N LEU A 124 2.69 -3.10 19.75
CA LEU A 124 4.03 -3.65 19.57
C LEU A 124 4.55 -4.35 20.83
N LYS A 125 4.37 -3.78 22.02
CA LYS A 125 4.76 -4.43 23.29
C LYS A 125 4.00 -5.73 23.56
N ARG A 126 2.77 -5.86 23.05
CA ARG A 126 2.02 -7.13 23.12
C ARG A 126 2.62 -8.19 22.18
N LEU A 127 3.05 -7.79 21.00
CA LEU A 127 3.65 -8.69 19.99
C LEU A 127 5.10 -9.06 20.33
N LEU A 128 5.86 -8.09 20.87
CA LEU A 128 7.28 -8.17 21.19
C LEU A 128 7.49 -7.71 22.63
N PRO A 129 7.27 -8.60 23.62
CA PRO A 129 7.32 -8.24 25.05
C PRO A 129 8.64 -7.63 25.51
N GLN A 130 9.74 -7.94 24.81
CA GLN A 130 11.08 -7.43 25.07
C GLN A 130 11.37 -6.06 24.44
N MET A 131 10.41 -5.43 23.76
CA MET A 131 10.63 -4.15 23.09
C MET A 131 10.79 -3.01 24.09
N GLU A 132 11.85 -2.23 23.93
CA GLU A 132 12.13 -1.01 24.68
C GLU A 132 11.99 0.23 23.78
N THR A 133 11.41 1.30 24.32
CA THR A 133 11.19 2.55 23.59
C THR A 133 12.39 3.48 23.80
N LEU A 134 13.06 3.85 22.71
CA LEU A 134 14.15 4.82 22.73
C LEU A 134 13.61 6.21 22.36
N VAL A 135 13.68 7.15 23.29
CA VAL A 135 13.35 8.56 23.03
C VAL A 135 14.59 9.24 22.46
N VAL A 136 14.51 9.66 21.20
CA VAL A 136 15.59 10.39 20.54
C VAL A 136 15.42 11.90 20.79
N PRO A 137 16.34 12.58 21.51
CA PRO A 137 16.23 14.01 21.78
C PRO A 137 16.36 14.84 20.50
N GLY A 138 15.46 15.80 20.28
CA GLY A 138 15.50 16.72 19.12
C GLY A 138 14.93 16.14 17.81
N SER A 139 14.18 15.04 17.90
CA SER A 139 13.54 14.42 16.75
C SER A 139 12.13 15.00 16.56
N ASP A 140 11.96 15.98 15.67
CA ASP A 140 10.66 16.53 15.23
C ASP A 140 9.88 15.54 14.33
N TYR A 141 10.19 14.24 14.39
CA TYR A 141 9.55 13.21 13.56
C TYR A 141 8.06 13.00 13.92
N ALA A 142 7.69 13.19 15.19
CA ALA A 142 6.31 12.99 15.65
C ALA A 142 5.37 14.17 15.33
N GLU A 143 5.88 15.42 15.32
CA GLU A 143 5.06 16.61 15.08
C GLU A 143 4.62 16.74 13.61
N ASN A 144 5.45 16.29 12.66
CA ASN A 144 5.15 16.39 11.23
C ASN A 144 4.09 15.38 10.73
N GLN A 145 3.89 14.27 11.43
CA GLN A 145 2.89 13.25 11.07
C GLN A 145 1.48 13.66 11.56
N ASN A 146 1.35 14.14 12.80
CA ASN A 146 0.05 14.59 13.33
C ASN A 146 -0.46 15.85 12.63
N ARG A 147 0.43 16.77 12.23
CA ARG A 147 0.04 17.98 11.50
C ARG A 147 -0.63 17.68 10.15
N LYS A 148 -0.20 16.62 9.44
CA LYS A 148 -0.83 16.21 8.16
C LYS A 148 -2.19 15.57 8.34
N VAL A 149 -2.45 14.89 9.47
CA VAL A 149 -3.76 14.31 9.77
C VAL A 149 -4.76 15.41 10.13
N ASP A 150 -4.34 16.40 10.93
CA ASP A 150 -5.20 17.52 11.32
C ASP A 150 -5.55 18.44 10.14
N GLU A 151 -4.59 18.71 9.23
CA GLU A 151 -4.83 19.50 8.01
C GLU A 151 -5.80 18.79 7.03
N ASN A 152 -5.83 17.44 7.01
CA ASN A 152 -6.79 16.68 6.19
C ASN A 152 -8.20 16.63 6.80
N VAL A 153 -8.33 16.64 8.14
CA VAL A 153 -9.63 16.70 8.82
C VAL A 153 -10.26 18.10 8.69
N GLU A 154 -9.46 19.18 8.75
CA GLU A 154 -9.96 20.54 8.54
C GLU A 154 -10.38 20.82 7.07
N SER A 155 -9.74 20.16 6.11
CA SER A 155 -10.08 20.22 4.67
C SER A 155 -11.45 19.59 4.36
N ILE A 156 -11.82 18.52 5.05
CA ILE A 156 -13.11 17.83 4.90
C ILE A 156 -14.25 18.63 5.57
N GLY A 157 -13.96 19.39 6.63
CA GLY A 157 -14.93 20.22 7.35
C GLY A 157 -15.39 21.49 6.62
N LYS A 158 -14.73 21.92 5.53
CA LYS A 158 -15.06 23.16 4.80
C LYS A 158 -15.83 22.98 3.48
N LYS A 159 -16.21 21.75 3.11
CA LYS A 159 -16.99 21.47 1.87
C LYS A 159 -18.47 21.15 2.08
N GLY A 160 -19.06 21.58 3.20
CA GLY A 160 -20.46 21.35 3.53
C GLY A 160 -21.14 22.56 4.16
N SER A 161 -21.05 23.75 3.56
CA SER A 161 -21.93 24.89 3.89
C SER A 161 -21.74 26.01 2.86
N ASP A 162 -22.12 25.79 1.61
CA ASP A 162 -22.55 26.88 0.74
C ASP A 162 -23.28 26.31 -0.48
N GLY A 163 -24.60 26.41 -0.46
CA GLY A 163 -25.46 25.93 -1.52
C GLY A 163 -26.86 25.63 -1.00
N ASP A 164 -27.56 26.67 -0.56
CA ASP A 164 -29.02 26.79 -0.72
C ASP A 164 -29.52 28.11 -0.11
N LYS A 165 -29.45 29.19 -0.90
CA LYS A 165 -30.40 30.32 -0.79
C LYS A 165 -30.66 30.94 -2.16
N GLU A 166 -31.96 30.91 -2.49
CA GLU A 166 -32.71 31.94 -3.22
C GLU A 166 -32.35 32.26 -4.67
N THR A 167 -33.09 31.64 -5.60
CA THR A 167 -33.69 32.39 -6.72
C THR A 167 -35.12 31.90 -7.00
N ALA A 168 -36.09 32.60 -6.42
CA ALA A 168 -37.46 32.78 -6.90
C ALA A 168 -37.74 34.28 -6.65
N SER A 169 -38.19 35.15 -7.55
CA SER A 169 -39.03 35.01 -8.74
C SER A 169 -38.99 36.32 -9.56
N LEU A 170 -39.62 36.27 -10.75
CA LEU A 170 -40.24 37.34 -11.55
C LEU A 170 -39.33 38.17 -12.50
N SER A 171 -39.41 37.89 -13.80
CA SER A 171 -40.37 38.53 -14.73
C SER A 171 -40.42 37.82 -16.08
#